data_AF-A0A969NHZ2-F1
#
_entry.id   AF-A0A969NHZ2-F1
#
_cell.length_a   1.000
_cell.length_b   1.000
_cell.length_c   1.000
_cell.angle_alpha   90.00
_cell.angle_beta   90.00
_cell.angle_gamma   90.00
#
_symmetry.space_group_name_H-M   'P 1'
#
loop_
_entity.id
_entity.type
_entity.pdbx_description
1 polymer ?
#
loop_
_entity_poly.entity_id
_entity_poly.type
_entity_poly.pdbx_seq_one_letter_code
_entity_poly.pdbx_strand_id
1 'polypeptide(L)'
;MTHQPTYPRGCTFTESDWDALSPFWYPIAFSRDIKEKPIAATLLDQHLVIWRTSKRISVANDICLHRGVPLSMGWVEKEKLVCKYHGFHYSADGRCILIPANPDASIPKKLCLKTYPVKEAYGLIWTSLGGGKQYPLPDLHEWEDSNYQQILPDAVDLNAAAGRQVEGFLDVGHFAWVHTKTFGDRNNPIVPRYAQLALPV
;
A
#
# COMPACT_ATOMS: atom_id res chain seq x y z
N MET A 1 -15.97 -15.17 -15.92
CA MET A 1 -15.92 -15.67 -14.53
C MET A 1 -15.81 -14.45 -13.64
N THR A 2 -16.88 -14.10 -12.94
CA THR A 2 -16.90 -12.97 -12.02
C THR A 2 -15.95 -13.28 -10.87
N HIS A 3 -14.85 -12.54 -10.76
CA HIS A 3 -13.93 -12.66 -9.64
C HIS A 3 -14.68 -12.12 -8.42
N GLN A 4 -15.26 -12.99 -7.60
CA GLN A 4 -15.79 -12.57 -6.30
C GLN A 4 -14.63 -11.97 -5.49
N PRO A 5 -14.79 -10.77 -4.90
CA PRO A 5 -13.79 -10.23 -4.01
C PRO A 5 -13.57 -11.24 -2.88
N THR A 6 -12.31 -11.63 -2.70
CA THR A 6 -11.88 -12.45 -1.57
C THR A 6 -11.38 -11.48 -0.53
N TYR A 7 -12.21 -11.22 0.48
CA TYR A 7 -11.83 -10.36 1.60
C TYR A 7 -10.68 -10.98 2.40
N PRO A 8 -9.84 -10.14 3.04
CA PRO A 8 -8.77 -10.63 3.91
C PRO A 8 -9.33 -11.50 5.05
N ARG A 9 -8.55 -12.50 5.49
CA ARG A 9 -8.93 -13.30 6.65
C ARG A 9 -8.90 -12.43 7.91
N GLY A 10 -9.98 -12.44 8.68
CA GLY A 10 -10.09 -11.60 9.87
C GLY A 10 -10.27 -10.12 9.55
N CYS A 11 -10.77 -9.79 8.35
CA CYS A 11 -11.12 -8.42 7.98
C CYS A 11 -12.07 -7.81 9.00
N THR A 12 -11.69 -6.64 9.51
CA THR A 12 -12.43 -5.83 10.48
C THR A 12 -13.32 -4.79 9.81
N PHE A 13 -13.08 -4.48 8.54
CA PHE A 13 -13.95 -3.65 7.72
C PHE A 13 -15.23 -4.42 7.35
N THR A 14 -16.33 -3.69 7.23
CA THR A 14 -17.55 -4.23 6.61
C THR A 14 -17.29 -4.50 5.12
N GLU A 15 -18.04 -5.43 4.53
CA GLU A 15 -17.93 -5.72 3.08
C GLU A 15 -18.15 -4.46 2.24
N SER A 16 -19.16 -3.65 2.59
CA SER A 16 -19.47 -2.40 1.89
C SER A 16 -18.35 -1.38 1.97
N ASP A 17 -17.72 -1.21 3.15
CA ASP A 17 -16.61 -0.28 3.30
C ASP A 17 -15.39 -0.78 2.53
N TRP A 18 -15.10 -2.08 2.60
CA TRP A 18 -13.97 -2.66 1.91
C TRP A 18 -14.10 -2.55 0.39
N ASP A 19 -15.29 -2.83 -0.15
CA ASP A 19 -15.58 -2.68 -1.58
C ASP A 19 -15.52 -1.23 -2.04
N ALA A 20 -15.93 -0.28 -1.19
CA ALA A 20 -15.83 1.14 -1.48
C ALA A 20 -14.36 1.63 -1.50
N LEU A 21 -13.53 1.15 -0.57
CA LEU A 21 -12.16 1.63 -0.36
C LEU A 21 -11.11 0.90 -1.21
N SER A 22 -11.24 -0.41 -1.39
CA SER A 22 -10.23 -1.25 -2.07
C SER A 22 -9.84 -0.82 -3.49
N PRO A 23 -10.69 -0.17 -4.31
CA PRO A 23 -10.31 0.26 -5.65
C PRO A 23 -9.39 1.50 -5.71
N PHE A 24 -9.18 2.19 -4.60
CA PHE A 24 -8.27 3.36 -4.56
C PHE A 24 -6.80 2.93 -4.43
N TRP A 25 -5.90 3.87 -4.74
CA TRP A 25 -4.46 3.70 -4.55
C TRP A 25 -4.04 4.24 -3.19
N TYR A 26 -3.32 3.42 -2.43
CA TYR A 26 -2.78 3.80 -1.12
C TYR A 26 -1.27 3.64 -1.09
N PRO A 27 -0.53 4.58 -0.47
CA PRO A 27 0.89 4.40 -0.23
C PRO A 27 1.07 3.34 0.86
N ILE A 28 1.95 2.37 0.62
CA ILE A 28 2.17 1.22 1.52
C ILE A 28 3.62 1.11 2.02
N ALA A 29 4.55 1.84 1.42
CA ALA A 29 5.94 1.92 1.84
C ALA A 29 6.64 3.12 1.18
N PHE A 30 7.77 3.56 1.76
CA PHE A 30 8.69 4.43 1.04
C PHE A 30 9.48 3.63 0.01
N SER A 31 9.69 4.22 -1.17
CA SER A 31 10.52 3.60 -2.22
C SER A 31 11.94 3.31 -1.72
N ARG A 32 12.52 4.25 -0.96
CA ARG A 32 13.89 4.18 -0.39
C ARG A 32 14.12 2.99 0.56
N ASP A 33 13.04 2.44 1.12
CA ASP A 33 13.14 1.34 2.07
C ASP A 33 13.18 -0.02 1.36
N ILE A 34 12.70 -0.11 0.12
CA ILE A 34 12.68 -1.36 -0.63
C ILE A 34 14.06 -1.65 -1.23
N LYS A 35 14.88 -2.36 -0.46
CA LYS A 35 16.22 -2.86 -0.85
C LYS A 35 16.16 -4.37 -1.15
N GLU A 36 17.15 -5.13 -0.69
CA GLU A 36 17.24 -6.59 -0.88
C GLU A 36 16.29 -7.39 0.02
N LYS A 37 15.90 -6.81 1.17
CA LYS A 37 14.95 -7.42 2.09
C LYS A 37 13.52 -7.04 1.68
N PRO A 38 12.61 -8.02 1.51
CA PRO A 38 11.20 -7.71 1.31
C PRO A 38 10.60 -7.03 2.54
N ILE A 39 9.63 -6.16 2.32
CA ILE A 39 8.96 -5.38 3.37
C ILE A 39 7.53 -5.88 3.53
N ALA A 40 7.08 -5.96 4.77
CA ALA A 40 5.69 -6.20 5.12
C ALA A 40 4.92 -4.87 5.14
N ALA A 41 3.69 -4.91 4.66
CA ALA A 41 2.72 -3.83 4.84
C ALA A 41 1.34 -4.42 5.13
N THR A 42 0.45 -3.62 5.72
CA THR A 42 -0.96 -3.97 5.90
C THR A 42 -1.81 -2.86 5.32
N LEU A 43 -2.75 -3.21 4.45
CA LEU A 43 -3.70 -2.28 3.85
C LEU A 43 -5.10 -2.87 3.89
N LEU A 44 -6.06 -2.20 4.54
CA LEU A 44 -7.44 -2.68 4.69
C LEU A 44 -7.49 -4.14 5.18
N ASP A 45 -6.72 -4.43 6.22
CA ASP A 45 -6.47 -5.76 6.81
C ASP A 45 -5.83 -6.82 5.90
N GLN A 46 -5.49 -6.47 4.67
CA GLN A 46 -4.70 -7.34 3.81
C GLN A 46 -3.22 -7.23 4.17
N HIS A 47 -2.62 -8.33 4.62
CA HIS A 47 -1.17 -8.44 4.77
C HIS A 47 -0.50 -8.60 3.40
N LEU A 48 0.50 -7.75 3.15
CA LEU A 48 1.18 -7.59 1.87
C LEU A 48 2.69 -7.75 2.03
N VAL A 49 3.31 -8.40 1.04
CA VAL A 49 4.76 -8.42 0.86
C VAL A 49 5.11 -7.56 -0.34
N ILE A 50 6.09 -6.70 -0.15
CA ILE A 50 6.65 -5.80 -1.15
C ILE A 50 8.09 -6.22 -1.40
N TRP A 51 8.47 -6.44 -2.65
CA TRP A 51 9.86 -6.73 -3.00
C TRP A 51 10.25 -6.13 -4.33
N ARG A 52 11.53 -5.80 -4.47
CA ARG A 52 12.12 -5.23 -5.68
C ARG A 52 13.06 -6.24 -6.30
N THR A 53 12.98 -6.39 -7.61
CA THR A 53 14.02 -7.02 -8.43
C THR A 53 14.61 -5.96 -9.36
N SER A 54 15.70 -6.26 -10.08
CA SER A 54 16.30 -5.33 -11.05
C SER A 54 15.33 -4.82 -12.11
N LYS A 55 14.27 -5.59 -12.40
CA LYS A 55 13.29 -5.29 -13.45
C LYS A 55 12.06 -4.52 -12.97
N ARG A 56 11.61 -4.76 -11.74
CA ARG A 56 10.35 -4.20 -11.24
C ARG A 56 10.19 -4.32 -9.73
N ILE A 57 9.30 -3.49 -9.20
CA ILE A 57 8.65 -3.67 -7.90
C ILE A 57 7.45 -4.62 -8.04
N SER A 58 7.18 -5.40 -7.00
CA SER A 58 6.04 -6.31 -6.91
C SER A 58 5.40 -6.26 -5.53
N VAL A 59 4.08 -6.46 -5.50
CA VAL A 59 3.26 -6.54 -4.29
C VAL A 59 2.39 -7.79 -4.38
N ALA A 60 2.32 -8.58 -3.31
CA ALA A 60 1.50 -9.78 -3.22
C ALA A 60 0.99 -10.00 -1.79
N ASN A 61 0.10 -10.97 -1.59
CA ASN A 61 -0.23 -11.44 -0.25
C ASN A 61 1.03 -11.92 0.49
N ASP A 62 1.20 -11.52 1.75
CA ASP A 62 2.35 -11.91 2.58
C ASP A 62 2.19 -13.33 3.16
N ILE A 63 2.14 -14.33 2.28
CA ILE A 63 1.94 -15.72 2.69
C ILE A 63 2.61 -16.69 1.73
N CYS A 64 3.48 -17.54 2.25
CA CYS A 64 4.03 -18.64 1.47
C CYS A 64 2.96 -19.72 1.27
N LEU A 65 2.64 -20.05 0.02
CA LEU A 65 1.62 -21.06 -0.32
C LEU A 65 2.00 -22.51 0.05
N HIS A 66 3.22 -22.74 0.56
CA HIS A 66 3.61 -24.04 1.10
C HIS A 66 3.03 -24.28 2.51
N ARG A 67 3.36 -23.43 3.48
CA ARG A 67 3.00 -23.61 4.90
C ARG A 67 2.58 -22.33 5.63
N GLY A 68 2.28 -21.26 4.89
CA GLY A 68 1.66 -20.05 5.46
C GLY A 68 2.60 -19.08 6.15
N VAL A 69 3.92 -19.30 6.13
CA VAL A 69 4.88 -18.34 6.72
C VAL A 69 4.92 -17.04 5.91
N PRO A 70 4.97 -15.86 6.55
CA PRO A 70 5.14 -14.59 5.86
C PRO A 70 6.39 -14.57 4.97
N LEU A 71 6.22 -14.15 3.72
CA LEU A 71 7.30 -14.02 2.75
C LEU A 71 8.17 -12.78 3.02
N SER A 72 7.64 -11.77 3.69
CA SER A 72 8.38 -10.61 4.19
C SER A 72 9.50 -10.97 5.19
N MET A 73 9.44 -12.16 5.80
CA MET A 73 10.53 -12.71 6.61
C MET A 73 11.69 -13.27 5.76
N GLY A 74 11.49 -13.42 4.46
CA GLY A 74 12.45 -13.95 3.50
C GLY A 74 13.47 -12.93 3.03
N TRP A 75 13.96 -13.15 1.80
CA TRP A 75 14.92 -12.27 1.11
C TRP A 75 14.68 -12.30 -0.40
N VAL A 76 15.26 -11.35 -1.13
CA VAL A 76 15.36 -11.42 -2.59
C VAL A 76 16.71 -12.00 -2.97
N GLU A 77 16.72 -13.03 -3.81
CA GLU A 77 17.94 -13.62 -4.38
C GLU A 77 17.77 -13.84 -5.88
N LYS A 78 18.75 -13.39 -6.68
CA LYS A 78 18.81 -13.63 -8.13
C LYS A 78 17.46 -13.37 -8.83
N GLU A 79 16.85 -12.21 -8.54
CA GLU A 79 15.56 -11.76 -9.07
C GLU A 79 14.32 -12.52 -8.55
N LYS A 80 14.41 -13.18 -7.39
CA LYS A 80 13.35 -14.04 -6.85
C LYS A 80 13.10 -13.76 -5.39
N LEU A 81 11.83 -13.75 -4.99
CA LEU A 81 11.45 -13.73 -3.57
C LEU A 81 11.60 -15.14 -3.00
N VAL A 82 12.39 -15.29 -1.94
CA VAL A 82 12.69 -16.59 -1.32
C VAL A 82 12.06 -16.68 0.05
N CYS A 83 11.22 -17.69 0.26
CA CYS A 83 10.61 -17.96 1.55
C CYS A 83 11.67 -18.42 2.57
N LYS A 84 11.69 -17.79 3.76
CA LYS A 84 12.64 -18.13 4.83
C LYS A 84 12.53 -19.58 5.33
N TYR A 85 11.36 -20.20 5.21
CA TYR A 85 11.13 -21.49 5.86
C TYR A 85 11.76 -22.65 5.08
N HIS A 86 11.32 -22.88 3.84
CA HIS A 86 11.79 -24.00 3.01
C HIS A 86 12.40 -23.55 1.69
N GLY A 87 12.71 -22.25 1.55
CA GLY A 87 13.36 -21.70 0.37
C GLY A 87 12.50 -21.74 -0.90
N PHE A 88 11.17 -21.77 -0.81
CA PHE A 88 10.34 -21.67 -2.03
C PHE A 88 10.62 -20.35 -2.72
N HIS A 89 10.97 -20.41 -4.01
CA HIS A 89 11.26 -19.21 -4.80
C HIS A 89 10.02 -18.82 -5.59
N TYR A 90 9.71 -17.53 -5.54
CA TYR A 90 8.64 -16.90 -6.30
C TYR A 90 9.24 -15.86 -7.26
N SER A 91 8.79 -15.87 -8.51
CA SER A 91 9.11 -14.82 -9.48
C SER A 91 8.33 -13.54 -9.19
N ALA A 92 8.70 -12.44 -9.88
CA ALA A 92 8.08 -11.12 -9.69
C ALA A 92 6.56 -11.09 -10.01
N ASP A 93 6.05 -12.03 -10.80
CA ASP A 93 4.62 -12.24 -11.08
C ASP A 93 3.91 -13.12 -10.03
N GLY A 94 4.64 -13.59 -9.01
CA GLY A 94 4.11 -14.39 -7.92
C GLY A 94 4.15 -15.91 -8.17
N ARG A 95 4.57 -16.39 -9.34
CA ARG A 95 4.62 -17.84 -9.60
C ARG A 95 5.73 -18.50 -8.81
N CYS A 96 5.45 -19.65 -8.20
CA CYS A 96 6.52 -20.49 -7.68
C CYS A 96 7.33 -21.08 -8.85
N ILE A 97 8.64 -20.93 -8.79
CA ILE A 97 9.56 -21.32 -9.87
C ILE A 97 10.66 -22.26 -9.43
N LEU A 98 10.82 -22.48 -8.12
CA LEU A 98 11.77 -23.46 -7.58
C LEU A 98 11.31 -23.94 -6.20
N ILE A 99 11.32 -25.26 -6.03
CA ILE A 99 11.17 -25.95 -4.75
C ILE A 99 12.53 -26.61 -4.45
N PRO A 100 13.37 -26.04 -3.57
CA PRO A 100 14.75 -26.54 -3.39
C PRO A 100 14.84 -28.02 -2.99
N ALA A 101 13.86 -28.51 -2.21
CA ALA A 101 13.79 -29.92 -1.81
C ALA A 101 13.44 -30.87 -2.96
N ASN A 102 12.92 -30.36 -4.08
CA ASN A 102 12.65 -31.14 -5.29
C ASN A 102 12.81 -30.24 -6.53
N PRO A 103 14.05 -29.95 -6.97
CA PRO A 103 14.34 -28.98 -8.02
C PRO A 103 13.71 -29.34 -9.38
N ASP A 104 13.53 -30.64 -9.64
CA ASP A 104 12.95 -31.16 -10.89
C ASP A 104 11.42 -31.32 -10.82
N ALA A 105 10.78 -30.87 -9.74
CA ALA A 105 9.34 -30.96 -9.57
C ALA A 105 8.59 -30.22 -10.70
N SER A 106 7.55 -30.86 -11.23
CA SER A 106 6.56 -30.16 -12.05
C SER A 106 5.70 -29.26 -11.17
N ILE A 107 6.06 -27.97 -11.09
CA ILE A 107 5.37 -27.00 -10.23
C ILE A 107 4.01 -26.63 -10.84
N PRO A 108 2.89 -26.86 -10.12
CA PRO A 108 1.56 -26.53 -10.63
C PRO A 108 1.40 -25.02 -10.85
N LYS A 109 0.74 -24.62 -11.95
CA LYS A 109 0.43 -23.20 -12.25
C LYS A 109 -0.32 -22.49 -11.12
N LYS A 110 -1.13 -23.24 -10.35
CA LYS A 110 -1.88 -22.72 -9.20
C LYS A 110 -1.02 -22.34 -7.99
N LEU A 111 0.24 -22.76 -7.94
CA LEU A 111 1.18 -22.35 -6.90
C LEU A 111 1.74 -20.95 -7.24
N CYS A 112 0.83 -19.98 -7.27
CA CYS A 112 1.07 -18.60 -7.68
C CYS A 112 0.44 -17.66 -6.66
N LEU A 113 1.23 -16.72 -6.13
CA LEU A 113 0.75 -15.70 -5.21
C LEU A 113 -0.29 -14.81 -5.90
N LYS A 114 -1.27 -14.35 -5.13
CA LYS A 114 -2.13 -13.24 -5.54
C LYS A 114 -1.30 -11.96 -5.51
N THR A 115 -1.01 -11.42 -6.69
CA THR A 115 -0.29 -10.15 -6.86
C THR A 115 -1.27 -9.00 -6.99
N TYR A 116 -0.81 -7.79 -6.65
CA TYR A 116 -1.58 -6.56 -6.74
C TYR A 116 -0.92 -5.58 -7.72
N PRO A 117 -1.72 -4.71 -8.37
CA PRO A 117 -1.18 -3.61 -9.16
C PRO A 117 -0.29 -2.73 -8.27
N VAL A 118 0.87 -2.35 -8.78
CA VAL A 118 1.84 -1.55 -8.04
C VAL A 118 2.33 -0.40 -8.90
N LYS A 119 2.47 0.78 -8.28
CA LYS A 119 3.09 1.96 -8.88
C LYS A 119 4.14 2.51 -7.91
N GLU A 120 5.26 2.92 -8.45
CA GLU A 120 6.27 3.68 -7.72
C GLU A 120 6.16 5.14 -8.20
N ALA A 121 5.72 6.02 -7.30
CA ALA A 121 5.45 7.42 -7.60
C ALA A 121 5.63 8.26 -6.34
N TYR A 122 6.11 9.49 -6.50
CA TYR A 122 6.28 10.46 -5.41
C TYR A 122 7.14 9.97 -4.24
N GLY A 123 8.19 9.17 -4.55
CA GLY A 123 9.06 8.55 -3.54
C GLY A 123 8.39 7.44 -2.71
N LEU A 124 7.20 7.01 -3.10
CA LEU A 124 6.36 6.02 -2.38
C LEU A 124 6.03 4.82 -3.28
N ILE A 125 5.75 3.69 -2.65
CA ILE A 125 5.17 2.51 -3.30
C ILE A 125 3.67 2.51 -3.04
N TRP A 126 2.90 2.44 -4.12
CA TRP A 126 1.44 2.46 -4.10
C TRP A 126 0.87 1.12 -4.57
N THR A 127 -0.24 0.70 -3.98
CA THR A 127 -1.01 -0.46 -4.44
C THR A 127 -2.51 -0.17 -4.40
N SER A 128 -3.27 -0.97 -5.13
CA SER A 128 -4.73 -1.04 -5.05
C SER A 128 -5.18 -2.50 -4.85
N LEU A 129 -6.27 -2.71 -4.12
CA LEU A 129 -6.81 -4.05 -3.81
C LEU A 129 -8.06 -4.40 -4.64
N GLY A 130 -8.57 -3.47 -5.46
CA GLY A 130 -9.90 -3.51 -6.10
C GLY A 130 -10.13 -4.55 -7.20
N GLY A 131 -9.28 -5.58 -7.32
CA GLY A 131 -9.58 -6.81 -8.09
C GLY A 131 -9.94 -6.64 -9.57
N GLY A 132 -9.70 -5.48 -10.19
CA GLY A 132 -10.06 -5.17 -11.57
C GLY A 132 -10.59 -3.75 -11.77
N LYS A 133 -11.20 -3.15 -10.73
CA LYS A 133 -11.53 -1.72 -10.70
C LYS A 133 -10.42 -0.97 -9.99
N GLN A 134 -9.90 0.09 -10.63
CA GLN A 134 -8.91 0.97 -10.05
C GLN A 134 -9.29 2.41 -10.39
N TYR A 135 -9.31 3.28 -9.39
CA TYR A 135 -9.34 4.72 -9.65
C TYR A 135 -7.96 5.22 -10.05
N PRO A 136 -7.84 6.45 -10.61
CA PRO A 136 -6.56 7.07 -10.84
C PRO A 136 -5.73 7.18 -9.55
N LEU A 137 -4.40 7.11 -9.69
CA LEU A 137 -3.49 7.50 -8.62
C LEU A 137 -3.73 9.01 -8.34
N PRO A 138 -3.71 9.47 -7.07
CA PRO A 138 -3.74 10.90 -6.78
C PRO A 138 -2.65 11.65 -7.56
N ASP A 139 -3.04 12.76 -8.17
CA ASP A 139 -2.12 13.60 -8.93
C ASP A 139 -1.38 14.56 -7.99
N LEU A 140 -0.06 14.68 -8.17
CA LEU A 140 0.82 15.57 -7.43
C LEU A 140 1.85 16.15 -8.39
N HIS A 141 1.39 16.99 -9.31
CA HIS A 141 2.20 17.58 -10.37
C HIS A 141 3.41 18.37 -9.83
N GLU A 142 3.30 19.01 -8.67
CA GLU A 142 4.40 19.74 -8.03
C GLU A 142 5.57 18.83 -7.66
N TRP A 143 5.35 17.51 -7.56
CA TRP A 143 6.44 16.57 -7.32
C TRP A 143 7.41 16.49 -8.49
N GLU A 144 6.93 16.63 -9.73
CA GLU A 144 7.75 16.52 -10.95
C GLU A 144 8.29 17.87 -11.43
N ASP A 145 7.81 18.97 -10.85
CA ASP A 145 8.23 20.32 -11.23
C ASP A 145 9.56 20.69 -10.55
N SER A 146 10.57 20.99 -11.38
CA SER A 146 11.92 21.41 -10.96
C SER A 146 11.97 22.70 -10.13
N ASN A 147 10.89 23.50 -10.11
CA ASN A 147 10.78 24.69 -9.27
C ASN A 147 10.51 24.35 -7.80
N TYR A 148 10.14 23.10 -7.49
CA TYR A 148 9.84 22.66 -6.14
C TYR A 148 10.93 21.72 -5.62
N GLN A 149 11.21 21.86 -4.32
CA GLN A 149 12.01 20.87 -3.61
C GLN A 149 11.10 19.76 -3.08
N GLN A 150 11.39 18.53 -3.49
CA GLN A 150 10.71 17.34 -2.96
C GLN A 150 11.15 17.08 -1.53
N ILE A 151 10.21 17.16 -0.59
CA ILE A 151 10.43 16.81 0.82
C ILE A 151 9.46 15.69 1.17
N LEU A 152 10.00 14.55 1.59
CA LEU A 152 9.21 13.37 1.98
C LEU A 152 9.46 13.04 3.46
N PRO A 153 8.61 13.58 4.37
CA PRO A 153 8.70 13.28 5.79
C PRO A 153 8.54 11.78 6.07
N ASP A 154 9.09 11.35 7.20
CA ASP A 154 8.85 9.99 7.68
C ASP A 154 7.38 9.78 8.05
N ALA A 155 6.94 8.52 7.99
CA ALA A 155 5.58 8.15 8.34
C ALA A 155 5.37 8.29 9.85
N VAL A 156 4.19 8.78 10.23
CA VAL A 156 3.74 8.84 11.63
C VAL A 156 2.61 7.83 11.79
N ASP A 157 2.81 6.88 12.70
CA ASP A 157 1.76 5.93 13.06
C ASP A 157 0.74 6.61 13.99
N LEU A 158 -0.53 6.49 13.64
CA LEU A 158 -1.65 7.10 14.34
C LEU A 158 -2.69 6.03 14.60
N ASN A 159 -3.08 5.88 15.87
CA ASN A 159 -4.19 5.01 16.26
C ASN A 159 -5.54 5.66 15.95
N ALA A 160 -5.81 5.89 14.67
CA ALA A 160 -7.01 6.54 14.15
C ALA A 160 -7.35 6.05 12.75
N ALA A 161 -8.63 6.10 12.38
CA ALA A 161 -9.06 5.84 11.02
C ALA A 161 -8.55 6.93 10.05
N ALA A 162 -8.12 6.53 8.85
CA ALA A 162 -7.63 7.47 7.83
C ALA A 162 -8.64 8.60 7.50
N GLY A 163 -9.95 8.28 7.47
CA GLY A 163 -11.00 9.29 7.27
C GLY A 163 -11.01 10.37 8.34
N ARG A 164 -10.76 10.02 9.62
CA ARG A 164 -10.65 10.99 10.71
C ARG A 164 -9.42 11.88 10.56
N GLN A 165 -8.31 11.33 10.05
CA GLN A 165 -7.12 12.12 9.77
C GLN A 165 -7.34 13.11 8.63
N VAL A 166 -8.06 12.71 7.58
CA VAL A 166 -8.45 13.60 6.48
C VAL A 166 -9.38 14.71 6.97
N GLU A 167 -10.42 14.36 7.75
CA GLU A 167 -11.31 15.34 8.39
C GLU A 167 -10.53 16.36 9.21
N GLY A 168 -9.63 15.90 10.10
CA GLY A 168 -8.83 16.78 10.94
C GLY A 168 -7.79 17.61 10.19
N PHE A 169 -7.33 17.17 9.02
CA PHE A 169 -6.42 17.96 8.19
C PHE A 169 -7.14 19.07 7.42
N LEU A 170 -8.39 18.82 7.01
CA LEU A 170 -9.21 19.77 6.26
C LEU A 170 -10.03 20.71 7.14
N ASP A 171 -10.29 20.34 8.40
CA ASP A 171 -10.98 21.19 9.36
C ASP A 171 -10.05 22.34 9.79
N VAL A 172 -10.51 23.58 9.60
CA VAL A 172 -9.81 24.78 10.10
C VAL A 172 -10.36 25.24 11.45
N GLY A 173 -11.52 24.71 11.87
CA GLY A 173 -12.20 25.08 13.10
C GLY A 173 -11.40 24.76 14.35
N HIS A 174 -10.55 23.73 14.33
CA HIS A 174 -9.72 23.38 15.49
C HIS A 174 -8.45 24.23 15.63
N PHE A 175 -8.11 25.10 14.66
CA PHE A 175 -6.85 25.86 14.67
C PHE A 175 -6.71 26.75 15.92
N ALA A 176 -7.76 27.50 16.28
CA ALA A 176 -7.79 28.36 17.46
C ALA A 176 -7.78 27.58 18.81
N TRP A 177 -7.90 26.26 18.78
CA TRP A 177 -8.02 25.41 19.96
C TRP A 177 -6.83 24.48 20.15
N VAL A 178 -6.38 23.81 19.08
CA VAL A 178 -5.31 22.81 19.12
C VAL A 178 -3.95 23.41 18.74
N HIS A 179 -3.92 24.38 17.83
CA HIS A 179 -2.69 24.90 17.22
C HIS A 179 -2.24 26.26 17.77
N THR A 180 -2.71 26.66 18.95
CA THR A 180 -2.43 27.98 19.57
C THR A 180 -0.96 28.26 19.85
N LYS A 181 -0.14 27.22 20.00
CA LYS A 181 1.31 27.34 20.21
C LYS A 181 2.13 27.20 18.93
N THR A 182 1.48 26.98 17.79
CA THR A 182 2.16 26.76 16.50
C THR A 182 1.76 27.84 15.50
N PHE A 183 0.57 27.74 14.92
CA PHE A 183 0.13 28.61 13.82
C PHE A 183 -1.30 29.15 13.99
N GLY A 184 -2.05 28.69 14.99
CA GLY A 184 -3.42 29.14 15.26
C GLY A 184 -3.46 30.36 16.18
N ASP A 185 -4.42 31.26 15.95
CA ASP A 185 -4.73 32.38 16.86
C ASP A 185 -5.96 32.04 17.71
N ARG A 186 -5.78 32.02 19.03
CA ARG A 186 -6.85 31.75 20.00
C ARG A 186 -8.01 32.73 19.90
N ASN A 187 -7.74 33.96 19.47
CA ASN A 187 -8.73 35.03 19.38
C ASN A 187 -9.44 35.07 18.01
N ASN A 188 -9.09 34.16 17.10
CA ASN A 188 -9.72 34.05 15.79
C ASN A 188 -10.38 32.67 15.57
N PRO A 189 -11.49 32.36 16.29
CA PRO A 189 -12.14 31.05 16.20
C PRO A 189 -13.18 30.93 15.07
N ILE A 190 -13.50 32.03 14.37
CA ILE A 190 -14.60 32.07 13.41
C ILE A 190 -14.10 31.58 12.06
N VAL A 191 -14.64 30.45 11.59
CA VAL A 191 -14.44 29.98 10.22
C VAL A 191 -15.40 30.73 9.29
N PRO A 192 -14.91 31.55 8.34
CA PRO A 192 -15.77 32.24 7.40
C PRO A 192 -16.53 31.25 6.51
N ARG A 193 -17.73 31.64 6.05
CA ARG A 193 -18.41 30.85 5.02
C ARG A 193 -17.60 30.93 3.73
N TYR A 194 -17.23 29.79 3.17
CA TYR A 194 -16.59 29.68 1.87
C TYR A 194 -17.57 29.09 0.85
N ALA A 195 -17.44 29.51 -0.41
CA ALA A 195 -18.21 28.95 -1.50
C ALA A 195 -17.75 27.52 -1.77
N GLN A 196 -18.69 26.58 -1.88
CA GLN A 196 -18.40 25.26 -2.41
C GLN A 196 -18.28 25.39 -3.93
N LEU A 197 -17.06 25.27 -4.46
CA LEU A 197 -16.87 25.09 -5.88
C LEU A 197 -17.28 23.65 -6.20
N ALA A 198 -18.32 23.48 -7.01
CA ALA A 198 -18.64 22.17 -7.56
C ALA A 198 -17.44 21.72 -8.39
N LEU A 199 -16.79 20.62 -7.99
CA LEU A 199 -15.81 19.98 -8.85
C LEU A 199 -16.55 19.40 -10.06
N PRO A 200 -16.08 19.62 -11.29
CA PRO A 200 -16.63 18.92 -12.44
C PRO A 200 -16.44 17.42 -12.22
N VAL A 201 -17.56 16.70 -12.22
CA VAL A 201 -17.62 15.23 -12.06
C VAL A 201 -17.03 14.56 -13.29
#